data_AF-D2C2R8-F1
#
_entry.id   AF-D2C2R8-F1
#
_cell.length_a   1.000
_cell.length_b   1.000
_cell.length_c   1.000
_cell.angle_alpha   90.00
_cell.angle_beta   90.00
_cell.angle_gamma   90.00
#
_symmetry.space_group_name_H-M   'P 1'
#
loop_
_entity.id
_entity.type
_entity.pdbx_description
1 polymer ?
#
loop_
_entity_poly.entity_id
_entity_poly.type
_entity_poly.pdbx_seq_one_letter_code
_entity_poly.pdbx_strand_id
1 'polypeptide(L)'
;MRDRIQSRLKSSTRYVFTRDDFKDIGSYAQVGKVLRNLVSEGVLLKVGYGVYTKARQNSITGNIMPSAPGGSSAVIIETLECLNVPYRFVGATAAYNSGKSTQIPVSLEIETPLSFKRVLSVGNSKLNA
;
A
#
# COMPACT_ATOMS: atom_id res chain seq x y z
N MET A 1 4.99 -16.27 17.03
CA MET A 1 5.13 -14.88 16.54
C MET A 1 4.46 -14.68 15.19
N ARG A 2 4.86 -15.44 14.16
CA ARG A 2 4.31 -15.36 12.81
C ARG A 2 2.77 -15.43 12.77
N ASP A 3 2.17 -16.37 13.49
CA ASP A 3 0.72 -16.55 13.50
C ASP A 3 -0.01 -15.35 14.11
N ARG A 4 0.59 -14.68 15.11
CA ARG A 4 0.04 -13.44 15.68
C ARG A 4 0.05 -12.30 14.66
N ILE A 5 1.13 -12.17 13.87
CA ILE A 5 1.22 -11.18 12.78
C ILE A 5 0.18 -11.50 11.70
N GLN A 6 0.08 -12.76 11.26
CA GLN A 6 -0.89 -13.17 10.24
C GLN A 6 -2.34 -13.00 10.73
N SER A 7 -2.64 -13.34 11.98
CA SER A 7 -3.95 -13.14 12.58
C SER A 7 -4.33 -11.65 12.58
N ARG A 8 -3.40 -10.77 13.01
CA ARG A 8 -3.62 -9.32 12.98
C ARG A 8 -3.80 -8.76 11.57
N LEU A 9 -3.02 -9.26 10.60
CA LEU A 9 -3.21 -8.91 9.20
C LEU A 9 -4.61 -9.32 8.72
N LYS A 10 -5.06 -10.55 9.04
CA LYS A 10 -6.38 -11.04 8.62
C LYS A 10 -7.53 -10.27 9.28
N SER A 11 -7.43 -9.96 10.56
CA SER A 11 -8.50 -9.29 11.33
C SER A 11 -8.58 -7.78 11.06
N SER A 12 -7.51 -7.16 10.59
CA SER A 12 -7.48 -5.73 10.32
C SER A 12 -8.30 -5.37 9.08
N THR A 13 -9.06 -4.29 9.15
CA THR A 13 -9.78 -3.71 8.00
C THR A 13 -8.86 -2.93 7.06
N ARG A 14 -7.73 -2.43 7.56
CA ARG A 14 -6.68 -1.75 6.79
C ARG A 14 -5.97 -2.72 5.85
N TYR A 15 -5.42 -2.19 4.76
CA TYR A 15 -4.63 -2.97 3.80
C TYR A 15 -3.14 -2.64 3.87
N VAL A 16 -2.75 -1.50 4.43
CA VAL A 16 -1.34 -1.07 4.52
C VAL A 16 -0.82 -1.13 5.96
N PHE A 17 0.37 -1.69 6.11
CA PHE A 17 1.04 -1.91 7.39
C PHE A 17 2.52 -1.53 7.32
N THR A 18 3.00 -1.02 8.45
CA THR A 18 4.39 -0.75 8.75
C THR A 18 4.92 -1.79 9.75
N ARG A 19 6.22 -1.75 10.03
CA ARG A 19 6.80 -2.59 11.10
C ARG A 19 6.29 -2.18 12.48
N ASP A 20 5.96 -0.92 12.67
CA ASP A 20 5.56 -0.38 13.97
C ASP A 20 4.17 -0.87 14.39
N ASP A 21 3.31 -1.26 13.44
CA ASP A 21 2.01 -1.90 13.70
C ASP A 21 2.14 -3.26 14.43
N PHE A 22 3.36 -3.82 14.52
CA PHE A 22 3.65 -5.11 15.17
C PHE A 22 4.70 -5.03 16.27
N LYS A 23 5.03 -3.83 16.76
CA LYS A 23 6.08 -3.61 17.79
C LYS A 23 5.78 -4.33 19.12
N ASP A 24 4.51 -4.60 19.42
CA ASP A 24 4.04 -5.35 20.59
C ASP A 24 4.20 -6.88 20.44
N ILE A 25 4.49 -7.38 19.24
CA ILE A 25 4.62 -8.82 18.97
C ILE A 25 6.09 -9.26 19.03
N GLY A 26 7.04 -8.39 18.67
CA GLY A 26 8.47 -8.71 18.73
C GLY A 26 9.35 -7.56 18.28
N SER A 27 10.67 -7.80 18.27
CA SER A 27 11.64 -6.77 17.92
C SER A 27 11.56 -6.37 16.44
N TYR A 28 12.04 -5.18 16.13
CA TYR A 28 12.02 -4.63 14.76
C TYR A 28 12.65 -5.59 13.73
N ALA A 29 13.78 -6.22 14.07
CA ALA A 29 14.47 -7.19 13.22
C ALA A 29 13.67 -8.48 13.03
N GLN A 30 13.04 -8.99 14.10
CA GLN A 30 12.20 -10.19 14.05
C GLN A 30 10.95 -9.95 13.20
N VAL A 31 10.23 -8.85 13.44
CA VAL A 31 9.07 -8.42 12.64
C VAL A 31 9.49 -8.27 11.18
N GLY A 32 10.59 -7.57 10.92
CA GLY A 32 11.12 -7.37 9.57
C GLY A 32 11.50 -8.67 8.85
N LYS A 33 11.97 -9.71 9.57
CA LYS A 33 12.21 -11.04 9.00
C LYS A 33 10.90 -11.73 8.64
N VAL A 34 9.91 -11.72 9.53
CA VAL A 34 8.60 -12.35 9.28
C VAL A 34 7.88 -11.69 8.10
N LEU A 35 7.82 -10.35 8.06
CA LEU A 35 7.16 -9.62 6.96
C LEU A 35 7.83 -9.89 5.62
N ARG A 36 9.17 -9.99 5.56
CA ARG A 36 9.88 -10.38 4.33
C ARG A 36 9.52 -11.78 3.85
N ASN A 37 9.41 -12.74 4.78
CA ASN A 37 9.00 -14.09 4.43
C ASN A 37 7.56 -14.12 3.89
N LEU A 38 6.65 -13.33 4.49
CA LEU A 38 5.28 -13.19 3.99
C LEU A 38 5.22 -12.53 2.60
N VAL A 39 6.17 -11.65 2.28
CA VAL A 39 6.32 -11.10 0.91
C VAL A 39 6.81 -12.17 -0.07
N SER A 40 7.82 -12.96 0.29
CA SER A 40 8.31 -14.04 -0.59
C SER A 40 7.26 -15.13 -0.86
N GLU A 41 6.33 -15.32 0.07
CA GLU A 41 5.22 -16.26 -0.06
C GLU A 41 3.99 -15.66 -0.77
N GLY A 42 4.04 -14.40 -1.18
CA GLY A 42 2.92 -13.74 -1.88
C GLY A 42 1.72 -13.39 -1.00
N VAL A 43 1.85 -13.49 0.33
CA VAL A 43 0.82 -13.06 1.30
C VAL A 43 0.79 -11.53 1.43
N LEU A 44 1.95 -10.90 1.27
CA LEU A 44 2.12 -9.45 1.28
C LEU A 44 2.83 -8.99 0.01
N LEU A 45 2.65 -7.71 -0.32
CA LEU A 45 3.47 -6.99 -1.29
C LEU A 45 4.22 -5.87 -0.57
N LYS A 46 5.46 -5.62 -1.00
CA LYS A 46 6.22 -4.47 -0.54
C LYS A 46 5.79 -3.24 -1.36
N VAL A 47 5.37 -2.18 -0.68
CA VAL A 47 4.97 -0.91 -1.33
C VAL A 47 6.13 0.08 -1.38
N GLY A 48 6.91 0.11 -0.30
CA GLY A 48 8.03 1.04 -0.14
C GLY A 48 8.93 0.63 1.01
N TYR A 49 9.83 1.52 1.42
CA TYR A 49 10.71 1.25 2.56
C TYR A 49 9.89 1.04 3.84
N GLY A 50 9.92 -0.19 4.36
CA GLY A 50 9.25 -0.56 5.61
C GLY A 50 7.72 -0.62 5.54
N VAL A 51 7.13 -0.51 4.34
CA VAL A 51 5.67 -0.50 4.12
C VAL A 51 5.26 -1.69 3.28
N TYR A 52 4.20 -2.37 3.73
CA TYR A 52 3.68 -3.59 3.13
C TYR A 52 2.17 -3.47 2.95
N THR A 53 1.64 -4.13 1.94
CA THR A 53 0.19 -4.25 1.72
C THR A 53 -0.23 -5.71 1.63
N LYS A 54 -1.49 -6.00 1.99
CA LYS A 54 -2.07 -7.33 1.79
C LYS A 54 -2.09 -7.67 0.31
N ALA A 55 -1.73 -8.90 0.00
CA ALA A 55 -1.70 -9.40 -1.35
C ALA A 55 -2.67 -10.57 -1.54
N ARG A 56 -3.09 -10.74 -2.78
CA ARG A 56 -3.88 -11.88 -3.23
C ARG A 56 -3.40 -12.32 -4.60
N GLN A 57 -3.62 -13.58 -4.92
CA GLN A 57 -3.41 -14.06 -6.27
C GLN A 57 -4.54 -13.58 -7.19
N ASN A 58 -4.19 -13.07 -8.36
CA ASN A 58 -5.14 -12.77 -9.41
C ASN A 58 -5.61 -14.09 -10.03
N SER A 59 -6.91 -14.33 -10.04
CA SER A 59 -7.50 -15.57 -10.57
C SER A 59 -7.38 -15.71 -12.09
N ILE A 60 -7.19 -14.61 -12.82
CA ILE A 60 -7.08 -14.59 -14.29
C ILE A 60 -5.63 -14.72 -14.71
N THR A 61 -4.73 -13.92 -14.12
CA THR A 61 -3.32 -13.87 -14.56
C THR A 61 -2.39 -14.74 -13.74
N GLY A 62 -2.85 -15.28 -12.60
CA GLY A 62 -2.01 -16.02 -11.65
C GLY A 62 -1.01 -15.18 -10.87
N ASN A 63 -0.88 -13.88 -11.20
CA ASN A 63 0.09 -12.97 -10.58
C ASN A 63 -0.38 -12.47 -9.21
N ILE A 64 0.56 -12.21 -8.31
CA ILE A 64 0.27 -11.57 -7.03
C ILE A 64 -0.06 -10.10 -7.24
N MET A 65 -1.14 -9.62 -6.63
CA MET A 65 -1.57 -8.22 -6.71
C MET A 65 -2.16 -7.74 -5.38
N PRO A 66 -2.36 -6.43 -5.19
CA PRO A 66 -2.94 -5.89 -3.96
C PRO A 66 -4.34 -6.45 -3.71
N SER A 67 -4.61 -6.75 -2.43
CA SER A 67 -5.94 -7.17 -2.00
C SER A 67 -6.89 -5.99 -1.74
N ALA A 68 -6.38 -4.75 -1.73
CA ALA A 68 -7.19 -3.56 -1.53
C ALA A 68 -8.26 -3.44 -2.63
N PRO A 69 -9.55 -3.17 -2.30
CA PRO A 69 -10.63 -3.07 -3.28
C PRO A 69 -10.40 -2.03 -4.37
N GLY A 70 -9.81 -0.88 -4.03
CA GLY A 70 -9.42 0.16 -4.98
C GLY A 70 -8.07 -0.09 -5.69
N GLY A 71 -7.56 -1.32 -5.62
CA GLY A 71 -6.33 -1.75 -6.28
C GLY A 71 -5.09 -0.99 -5.83
N SER A 72 -4.13 -0.89 -6.75
CA SER A 72 -2.83 -0.24 -6.51
C SER A 72 -2.94 1.23 -6.09
N SER A 73 -3.86 2.00 -6.68
CA SER A 73 -4.07 3.41 -6.37
C SER A 73 -4.52 3.62 -4.92
N ALA A 74 -5.46 2.81 -4.44
CA ALA A 74 -5.91 2.87 -3.04
C ALA A 74 -4.78 2.56 -2.05
N VAL A 75 -3.89 1.61 -2.39
CA VAL A 75 -2.71 1.29 -1.57
C VAL A 75 -1.76 2.49 -1.47
N ILE A 76 -1.52 3.23 -2.55
CA ILE A 76 -0.67 4.42 -2.52
C ILE A 76 -1.27 5.48 -1.58
N ILE A 77 -2.56 5.74 -1.71
CA ILE A 77 -3.28 6.71 -0.86
C ILE A 77 -3.20 6.29 0.62
N GLU A 78 -3.59 5.05 0.94
CA GLU A 78 -3.57 4.54 2.32
C GLU A 78 -2.13 4.52 2.88
N THR A 79 -1.12 4.33 2.03
CA THR A 79 0.28 4.44 2.45
C THR A 79 0.65 5.86 2.86
N LEU A 80 0.23 6.88 2.12
CA LEU A 80 0.50 8.27 2.47
C LEU A 80 -0.20 8.65 3.77
N GLU A 81 -1.44 8.22 3.95
CA GLU A 81 -2.21 8.39 5.19
C GLU A 81 -1.53 7.70 6.37
N CYS A 82 -1.11 6.44 6.20
CA CYS A 82 -0.40 5.68 7.23
C CYS A 82 0.95 6.32 7.62
N LEU A 83 1.60 7.02 6.68
CA LEU A 83 2.85 7.74 6.92
C LEU A 83 2.64 9.19 7.37
N ASN A 84 1.39 9.64 7.52
CA ASN A 84 1.01 11.03 7.80
C ASN A 84 1.63 12.02 6.81
N VAL A 85 1.71 11.65 5.54
CA VAL A 85 2.22 12.50 4.46
C VAL A 85 1.04 13.20 3.82
N PRO A 86 0.98 14.54 3.86
CA PRO A 86 -0.09 15.26 3.19
C PRO A 86 0.05 15.07 1.68
N TYR A 87 -1.08 14.98 0.99
CA TYR A 87 -1.13 14.84 -0.46
C TYR A 87 -2.32 15.61 -1.02
N ARG A 88 -2.26 15.92 -2.30
CA ARG A 88 -3.35 16.59 -3.03
C ARG A 88 -3.60 15.86 -4.33
N PHE A 89 -4.87 15.58 -4.64
CA PHE A 89 -5.25 15.11 -5.97
C PHE A 89 -5.08 16.23 -7.00
N VAL A 90 -4.56 15.89 -8.17
CA VAL A 90 -4.34 16.84 -9.27
C VAL A 90 -4.84 16.27 -10.60
N GLY A 91 -4.76 17.07 -11.66
CA GLY A 91 -5.07 16.63 -13.02
C GLY A 91 -6.46 16.04 -13.20
N ALA A 92 -6.55 14.93 -13.94
CA ALA A 92 -7.82 14.27 -14.22
C ALA A 92 -8.43 13.67 -12.95
N THR A 93 -7.61 13.25 -11.99
CA THR A 93 -8.09 12.74 -10.70
C THR A 93 -8.83 13.83 -9.92
N ALA A 94 -8.28 15.04 -9.85
CA ALA A 94 -8.95 16.15 -9.19
C ALA A 94 -10.24 16.58 -9.92
N ALA A 95 -10.22 16.62 -11.25
CA ALA A 95 -11.39 16.98 -12.05
C ALA A 95 -12.54 15.99 -11.86
N TYR A 96 -12.23 14.69 -11.85
CA TYR A 96 -13.20 13.63 -11.58
C TYR A 96 -13.76 13.72 -10.15
N ASN A 97 -12.88 13.79 -9.14
CA ASN A 97 -13.29 13.84 -7.74
C ASN A 97 -14.10 15.11 -7.38
N SER A 98 -13.88 16.22 -8.09
CA SER A 98 -14.65 17.46 -7.91
C SER A 98 -15.94 17.55 -8.74
N GLY A 99 -16.28 16.50 -9.51
CA GLY A 99 -17.46 16.47 -10.37
C GLY A 99 -17.36 17.35 -11.62
N LYS A 100 -16.19 17.95 -11.89
CA LYS A 100 -15.94 18.78 -13.09
C LYS A 100 -15.77 17.94 -14.35
N SER A 101 -15.51 16.65 -14.21
CA SER A 101 -15.44 15.68 -15.31
C SER A 101 -16.15 14.39 -14.91
N THR A 102 -16.82 13.76 -15.86
CA THR A 102 -17.41 12.42 -15.72
C THR A 102 -16.47 11.32 -16.22
N GLN A 103 -15.34 11.69 -16.83
CA GLN A 103 -14.35 10.73 -17.33
C GLN A 103 -13.58 10.13 -16.15
N ILE A 104 -13.66 8.80 -16.02
CA ILE A 104 -12.90 8.05 -15.00
C ILE A 104 -11.41 8.13 -15.36
N PRO A 105 -10.55 8.62 -14.45
CA PRO A 105 -9.12 8.74 -14.72
C PRO A 105 -8.46 7.36 -14.85
N VAL A 106 -7.55 7.23 -15.80
CA VAL A 106 -6.81 5.97 -16.06
C VAL A 106 -5.77 5.70 -14.97
N SER A 107 -5.15 6.76 -14.43
CA SER A 107 -4.11 6.67 -13.41
C SER A 107 -4.36 7.68 -12.29
N LEU A 108 -3.93 7.31 -11.08
CA LEU A 108 -3.93 8.20 -9.93
C LEU A 108 -2.90 9.32 -10.11
N GLU A 109 -3.36 10.55 -10.07
CA GLU A 109 -2.51 11.75 -10.11
C GLU A 109 -2.57 12.47 -8.76
N ILE A 110 -1.43 12.49 -8.08
CA ILE A 110 -1.28 13.11 -6.76
C ILE A 110 0.03 13.89 -6.67
N GLU A 111 0.00 14.97 -5.92
CA GLU A 111 1.17 15.72 -5.51
C GLU A 111 1.43 15.52 -4.02
N THR A 112 2.71 15.33 -3.68
CA THR A 112 3.20 15.29 -2.30
C THR A 112 4.22 16.41 -2.08
N PRO A 113 4.50 16.82 -0.83
CA PRO A 113 5.55 17.80 -0.54
C PRO A 113 6.90 17.41 -1.13
N LEU A 114 7.69 18.40 -1.54
CA LEU A 114 9.05 18.20 -2.09
C LEU A 114 9.99 17.45 -1.13
N SER A 115 9.73 17.52 0.18
CA SER A 115 10.47 16.80 1.23
C SER A 115 10.20 15.29 1.23
N PHE A 116 9.06 14.84 0.67
CA PHE A 116 8.74 13.42 0.59
C PHE A 116 9.45 12.79 -0.60
N LYS A 117 10.62 12.17 -0.34
CA LYS A 117 11.47 11.53 -1.36
C LYS A 117 11.28 10.02 -1.48
N ARG A 118 10.44 9.42 -0.64
CA ARG A 118 10.28 7.96 -0.62
C ARG A 118 9.57 7.52 -1.90
N VAL A 119 10.16 6.52 -2.57
CA VAL A 119 9.55 5.85 -3.72
C VAL A 119 8.51 4.85 -3.22
N LEU A 120 7.29 4.95 -3.73
CA LEU A 120 6.22 3.99 -3.51
C LEU A 120 5.86 3.33 -4.85
N SER A 121 5.77 2.01 -4.86
CA SER A 121 5.45 1.25 -6.07
C SER A 121 4.61 0.03 -5.72
N VAL A 122 3.49 -0.14 -6.41
CA VAL A 122 2.63 -1.30 -6.23
C VAL A 122 1.86 -1.57 -7.52
N GLY A 123 2.12 -2.72 -8.16
CA GLY A 123 1.57 -3.00 -9.49
C GLY A 123 1.95 -1.89 -10.49
N ASN A 124 0.95 -1.29 -11.13
CA ASN A 124 1.15 -0.21 -12.10
C ASN A 124 1.19 1.20 -11.48
N SER A 125 0.80 1.35 -10.21
CA SER A 125 0.83 2.65 -9.54
C SER A 125 2.20 2.89 -8.93
N LYS A 126 2.78 4.06 -9.24
CA LYS A 126 4.08 4.49 -8.73
C LYS A 126 4.01 5.95 -8.29
N LEU A 127 4.78 6.29 -7.27
CA LEU A 127 4.96 7.65 -6.77
C LEU A 127 6.44 7.89 -6.55
N ASN A 128 6.95 9.02 -7.06
CA ASN A 128 8.37 9.41 -7.03
C ASN A 128 9.32 8.39 -7.68
N ALA A 129 8.82 7.56 -8.62
CA ALA A 129 9.59 6.50 -9.28
C ALA A 129 10.10 6.92 -10.67
#